data_AF-A0A1H3H9J9-F1
#
_entry.id   AF-A0A1H3H9J9-F1
#
_cell.length_a   1.000
_cell.length_b   1.000
_cell.length_c   1.000
_cell.angle_alpha   90.00
_cell.angle_beta   90.00
_cell.angle_gamma   90.00
#
_symmetry.space_group_name_H-M   'P 1'
#
loop_
_entity.id
_entity.type
_entity.pdbx_description
1 polymer ?
#
loop_
_entity_poly.entity_id
_entity_poly.type
_entity_poly.pdbx_seq_one_letter_code
_entity_poly.pdbx_strand_id
1 'polypeptide(L)'
;MARNAVRIAKTVDELRSAQALLLPLELGLSLLQTAITICRSKGKTCTLHTNYCKRTTGRMAAPVAKRNLRNRANRSLEEERALLQEVFDSAGVGGVLVVPPFADKLRQKMGVPLSLYRSVAHSLGITHRPVNLSAGIRVIAGIYHIQNVNAYDSRLKQWMKRFHGVAQVFKKLSGLRRWLERWGEHNSPIVGLQAALGRENQFQLLMQT
;
A
#
# COMPACT_ATOMS: atom_id res chain seq x y z
N MET A 1 17.16 31.25 10.16
CA MET A 1 16.92 29.78 10.09
C MET A 1 16.43 29.31 8.73
N ALA A 2 15.40 29.92 8.12
CA ALA A 2 14.87 29.50 6.82
C ALA A 2 15.87 29.62 5.65
N ARG A 3 16.72 30.67 5.62
CA ARG A 3 17.83 30.80 4.64
C ARG A 3 18.74 29.57 4.61
N ASN A 4 19.20 29.15 5.79
CA ASN A 4 20.06 27.97 5.89
C ASN A 4 19.32 26.70 5.49
N ALA A 5 18.03 26.57 5.85
CA ALA A 5 17.19 25.44 5.46
C ALA A 5 17.02 25.32 3.94
N VAL A 6 16.91 26.43 3.20
CA VAL A 6 16.90 26.42 1.72
C VAL A 6 18.24 25.91 1.16
N ARG A 7 19.37 26.34 1.74
CA ARG A 7 20.71 25.95 1.28
C ARG A 7 21.01 24.47 1.50
N ILE A 8 20.53 23.89 2.59
CA ILE A 8 20.82 22.49 2.98
C ILE A 8 19.74 21.49 2.56
N ALA A 9 18.62 21.97 1.98
CA ALA A 9 17.49 21.12 1.61
C ALA A 9 17.93 20.02 0.63
N LYS A 10 17.61 18.76 0.96
CA LYS A 10 17.95 17.59 0.11
C LYS A 10 16.76 17.13 -0.72
N THR A 11 15.55 17.53 -0.33
CA THR A 11 14.32 17.17 -1.03
C THR A 11 13.55 18.40 -1.48
N VAL A 12 12.76 18.25 -2.55
CA VAL A 12 11.94 19.36 -3.06
C VAL A 12 10.87 19.77 -2.03
N ASP A 13 10.39 18.85 -1.19
CA ASP A 13 9.41 19.17 -0.15
C ASP A 13 10.01 19.95 1.02
N GLU A 14 11.27 19.67 1.39
CA GLU A 14 12.03 20.49 2.35
C GLU A 14 12.26 21.89 1.80
N LEU A 15 12.71 21.99 0.55
CA LEU A 15 12.96 23.26 -0.12
C LEU A 15 11.68 24.11 -0.16
N ARG A 16 10.56 23.54 -0.63
CA ARG A 16 9.27 24.23 -0.69
C ARG A 16 8.75 24.62 0.69
N SER A 17 9.00 23.81 1.72
CA SER A 17 8.61 24.14 3.10
C SER A 17 9.36 25.36 3.62
N ALA A 18 10.67 25.44 3.35
CA ALA A 18 11.50 26.58 3.74
C ALA A 18 11.18 27.83 2.91
N GLN A 19 11.01 27.70 1.60
CA GLN A 19 10.63 28.79 0.69
C GLN A 19 9.26 29.38 1.02
N ALA A 20 8.29 28.56 1.45
CA ALA A 20 6.97 29.04 1.85
C ALA A 20 7.02 30.07 2.99
N LEU A 21 8.03 29.99 3.86
CA LEU A 21 8.31 30.99 4.91
C LEU A 21 9.23 32.10 4.42
N LEU A 22 10.27 31.76 3.67
CA LEU A 22 11.32 32.70 3.27
C LEU A 22 10.84 33.76 2.27
N LEU A 23 10.07 33.34 1.26
CA LEU A 23 9.67 34.19 0.13
C LEU A 23 8.76 35.36 0.57
N PRO A 24 7.73 35.17 1.43
CA PRO A 24 6.96 36.29 1.96
C PRO A 24 7.79 37.23 2.83
N LEU A 25 8.68 36.70 3.67
CA LEU A 25 9.41 37.49 4.68
C LEU A 25 10.53 38.33 4.07
N GLU A 26 11.23 37.82 3.05
CA GLU A 26 12.40 38.51 2.49
C GLU A 26 12.10 39.26 1.20
N LEU A 27 11.15 38.77 0.40
CA LEU A 27 10.82 39.35 -0.90
C LEU A 27 9.44 40.04 -0.90
N GLY A 28 8.75 40.07 0.24
CA GLY A 28 7.42 40.69 0.36
C GLY A 28 6.34 40.00 -0.48
N LEU A 29 6.57 38.76 -0.93
CA LEU A 29 5.65 38.05 -1.80
C LEU A 29 4.34 37.74 -1.06
N SER A 30 3.21 38.02 -1.73
CA SER A 30 1.92 37.58 -1.21
C SER A 30 1.84 36.05 -1.16
N LEU A 31 0.91 35.52 -0.37
CA LEU A 31 0.72 34.06 -0.26
C LEU A 31 0.40 33.42 -1.61
N LEU A 32 -0.33 34.12 -2.50
CA LEU A 32 -0.65 33.65 -3.84
C LEU A 32 0.58 33.64 -4.76
N GLN A 33 1.35 34.72 -4.78
CA GLN A 33 2.58 34.78 -5.57
C GLN A 33 3.58 33.72 -5.09
N THR A 34 3.73 33.56 -3.78
CA THR A 34 4.56 32.50 -3.18
C THR A 34 4.10 31.11 -3.63
N ALA A 35 2.78 30.87 -3.65
CA ALA A 35 2.22 29.60 -4.10
C ALA A 35 2.55 29.30 -5.56
N ILE A 36 2.48 30.31 -6.44
CA ILE A 36 2.89 30.21 -7.84
C ILE A 36 4.39 29.90 -7.92
N THR A 37 5.24 30.65 -7.22
CA THR A 37 6.71 30.46 -7.22
C THR A 37 7.12 29.05 -6.81
N ILE A 38 6.50 28.48 -5.77
CA ILE A 38 6.83 27.12 -5.30
C ILE A 38 6.05 26.01 -6.02
N CYS A 39 5.22 26.37 -7.02
CA CYS A 39 4.36 25.48 -7.79
C CYS A 39 3.41 24.64 -6.91
N ARG A 40 2.65 25.32 -6.04
CA ARG A 40 1.66 24.72 -5.13
C ARG A 40 0.38 25.55 -5.08
N SER A 41 -0.71 24.92 -4.64
CA SER A 41 -1.97 25.63 -4.36
C SER A 41 -1.82 26.55 -3.14
N LYS A 42 -2.57 27.67 -3.07
CA LYS A 42 -2.64 28.59 -1.91
C LYS A 42 -2.79 27.86 -0.56
N GLY A 43 -3.72 26.92 -0.47
CA GLY A 43 -3.98 26.16 0.76
C GLY A 43 -2.79 25.29 1.19
N LYS A 44 -2.14 24.62 0.23
CA LYS A 44 -0.92 23.85 0.49
C LYS A 44 0.24 24.75 0.93
N THR A 45 0.42 25.91 0.32
CA THR A 45 1.44 26.90 0.72
C THR A 45 1.23 27.37 2.14
N CYS A 46 -0.01 27.72 2.51
CA CYS A 46 -0.38 28.08 3.88
C CYS A 46 -0.04 26.95 4.86
N THR A 47 -0.41 25.71 4.51
CA THR A 47 -0.11 24.53 5.33
C THR A 47 1.39 24.31 5.50
N LEU A 48 2.18 24.48 4.43
CA LEU A 48 3.64 24.36 4.47
C LEU A 48 4.25 25.41 5.39
N HIS A 49 3.82 26.67 5.25
CA HIS A 49 4.24 27.77 6.11
C HIS A 49 3.95 27.48 7.59
N THR A 50 2.69 27.18 7.93
CA THR A 50 2.27 26.87 9.31
C THR A 50 3.01 25.66 9.88
N ASN A 51 3.14 24.59 9.10
CA ASN A 51 3.83 23.38 9.55
C ASN A 51 5.33 23.61 9.75
N TYR A 52 5.96 24.43 8.91
CA TYR A 52 7.36 24.80 9.07
C TYR A 52 7.55 25.55 10.40
N CYS A 53 6.74 26.59 10.68
CA CYS A 53 6.80 27.32 11.94
C CYS A 53 6.53 26.42 13.16
N LYS A 54 5.54 25.51 13.07
CA LYS A 54 5.26 24.54 14.15
C LYS A 54 6.44 23.60 14.41
N ARG A 55 7.14 23.15 13.37
CA ARG A 55 8.33 22.28 13.51
C ARG A 55 9.52 23.03 14.11
N THR A 56 9.80 24.23 13.63
CA THR A 56 10.92 25.03 14.14
C THR A 56 10.70 25.47 15.59
N THR A 57 9.45 25.65 16.01
CA THR A 57 9.09 25.96 17.40
C THR A 57 8.94 24.72 18.29
N GLY A 58 9.20 23.51 17.77
CA GLY A 58 9.05 22.25 18.52
C GLY A 58 7.61 21.83 18.79
N ARG A 59 6.60 22.59 18.34
CA ARG A 59 5.17 22.28 18.51
C ARG A 59 4.68 21.14 17.61
N MET A 60 5.51 20.68 16.68
CA MET A 60 5.19 19.55 15.82
C MET A 60 6.47 18.77 15.47
N ALA A 61 6.37 17.44 15.53
CA ALA A 61 7.48 16.57 15.17
C ALA A 61 7.89 16.69 13.69
N ALA A 62 9.12 16.27 13.40
CA ALA A 62 9.62 16.16 12.04
C ALA A 62 8.79 15.16 11.21
N PRO A 63 8.66 15.36 9.89
CA PRO A 63 7.96 14.40 9.04
C PRO A 63 8.64 13.03 9.10
N VAL A 64 7.84 12.00 9.38
CA VAL A 64 8.30 10.61 9.35
C VAL A 64 8.31 10.12 7.89
N ALA A 65 9.37 9.42 7.50
CA ALA A 65 9.48 8.83 6.17
C ALA A 65 8.33 7.83 5.91
N LYS A 66 7.85 7.73 4.67
CA LYS A 66 6.71 6.87 4.32
C LYS A 66 6.87 5.41 4.77
N ARG A 67 8.11 4.89 4.73
CA ARG A 67 8.43 3.51 5.16
C ARG A 67 8.24 3.27 6.66
N ASN A 68 8.25 4.35 7.44
CA ASN A 68 8.18 4.33 8.90
C ASN A 68 6.82 4.85 9.41
N LEU A 69 5.88 5.19 8.51
CA LEU A 69 4.57 5.68 8.92
C LEU A 69 3.75 4.57 9.55
N ARG A 70 3.24 4.84 10.75
CA ARG A 70 2.35 3.96 11.52
C ARG A 70 1.08 4.71 11.95
N ASN A 71 0.44 5.40 11.01
CA ASN A 71 -0.66 6.35 11.25
C ASN A 71 -1.94 5.74 11.86
N ARG A 72 -2.00 4.41 12.04
CA ARG A 72 -3.12 3.67 12.63
C ARG A 72 -2.63 2.53 13.55
N ALA A 73 -1.37 2.59 13.98
CA ALA A 73 -0.89 1.62 14.95
C ALA A 73 -1.47 1.97 16.32
N ASN A 74 -2.09 0.98 16.96
CA ASN A 74 -2.68 1.14 18.28
C ASN A 74 -1.67 0.87 19.41
N ARG A 75 -0.46 0.36 19.10
CA ARG A 75 0.58 -0.02 20.07
C ARG A 75 1.98 0.35 19.58
N SER A 76 2.92 0.44 20.52
CA SER A 76 4.34 0.63 20.23
C SER A 76 4.94 -0.65 19.62
N LEU A 77 6.10 -0.53 18.96
CA LEU A 77 6.80 -1.68 18.38
C LEU A 77 7.30 -2.64 19.47
N GLU A 78 7.74 -2.10 20.61
CA GLU A 78 8.24 -2.88 21.74
C GLU A 78 7.12 -3.68 22.39
N GLU A 79 5.96 -3.06 22.57
CA GLU A 79 4.75 -3.72 23.06
C GLU A 79 4.29 -4.82 22.09
N GLU A 80 4.17 -4.53 20.80
CA GLU A 80 3.82 -5.53 19.78
C GLU A 80 4.80 -6.70 19.78
N ARG A 81 6.11 -6.41 19.88
CA ARG A 81 7.14 -7.44 19.94
C ARG A 81 7.03 -8.30 21.19
N ALA A 82 6.87 -7.70 22.36
CA ALA A 82 6.75 -8.44 23.62
C ALA A 82 5.53 -9.37 23.61
N LEU A 83 4.40 -8.88 23.09
CA LEU A 83 3.17 -9.66 22.96
C LEU A 83 3.31 -10.81 21.95
N LEU A 84 3.92 -10.54 20.80
CA LEU A 84 4.18 -11.58 19.81
C LEU A 84 5.15 -12.62 20.37
N GLN A 85 6.21 -12.18 21.07
CA GLN A 85 7.19 -13.07 21.69
C GLN A 85 6.52 -14.03 22.68
N GLU A 86 5.66 -13.52 23.57
CA GLU A 86 4.93 -14.35 24.53
C GLU A 86 4.00 -15.39 23.84
N VAL A 87 3.37 -14.99 22.73
CA VAL A 87 2.55 -15.91 21.93
C VAL A 87 3.43 -16.96 21.23
N PHE A 88 4.62 -16.58 20.77
CA PHE A 88 5.57 -17.48 20.12
C PHE A 88 6.22 -18.47 21.10
N ASP A 89 6.58 -18.03 22.31
CA ASP A 89 7.14 -18.88 23.36
C ASP A 89 6.13 -19.97 23.75
N SER A 90 4.84 -19.62 23.74
CA SER A 90 3.73 -20.55 23.99
C SER A 90 3.42 -21.52 22.84
N ALA A 91 4.05 -21.36 21.68
CA ALA A 91 3.85 -22.18 20.48
C ALA A 91 5.10 -23.00 20.10
N GLY A 92 6.17 -22.89 20.89
CA GLY A 92 7.48 -23.46 20.65
C GLY A 92 7.67 -24.92 21.06
N VAL A 93 6.67 -25.80 20.93
CA VAL A 93 6.93 -27.25 21.00
C VAL A 93 7.27 -27.73 19.59
N GLY A 94 8.57 -27.87 19.29
CA GLY A 94 9.07 -28.51 18.06
C GLY A 94 9.25 -27.60 16.83
N GLY A 95 9.26 -26.27 16.98
CA GLY A 95 9.60 -25.34 15.89
C GLY A 95 8.51 -25.16 14.81
N VAL A 96 7.31 -25.71 15.01
CA VAL A 96 6.17 -25.62 14.08
C VAL A 96 5.05 -24.77 14.68
N LEU A 97 4.77 -23.62 14.05
CA LEU A 97 3.66 -22.74 14.45
C LEU A 97 2.32 -23.27 13.91
N VAL A 98 1.47 -23.81 14.79
CA VAL A 98 0.13 -24.27 14.44
C VAL A 98 -0.83 -23.07 14.45
N VAL A 99 -1.28 -22.63 13.26
CA VAL A 99 -2.03 -21.37 13.04
C VAL A 99 -3.39 -21.29 13.77
N PRO A 100 -4.19 -22.36 13.89
CA PRO A 100 -5.46 -22.31 14.64
C PRO A 100 -5.33 -21.94 16.15
N PRO A 101 -4.54 -22.65 16.99
CA PRO A 101 -4.36 -22.27 18.40
C PRO A 101 -3.63 -20.93 18.58
N PHE A 102 -2.77 -20.55 17.62
CA PHE A 102 -2.15 -19.23 17.56
C PHE A 102 -3.18 -18.12 17.33
N ALA A 103 -4.14 -18.34 16.44
CA ALA A 103 -5.21 -17.38 16.14
C ALA A 103 -6.10 -17.11 17.36
N ASP A 104 -6.38 -18.12 18.18
CA ASP A 104 -7.22 -17.99 19.37
C ASP A 104 -6.51 -17.24 20.50
N LYS A 105 -5.23 -17.54 20.75
CA LYS A 105 -4.38 -16.77 21.69
C LYS A 105 -4.21 -15.32 21.24
N LEU A 106 -4.03 -15.10 19.94
CA LEU A 106 -3.87 -13.76 19.37
C LEU A 106 -5.19 -12.97 19.44
N ARG A 107 -6.35 -13.62 19.26
CA ARG A 107 -7.67 -13.01 19.48
C ARG A 107 -7.90 -12.63 20.94
N GLN A 108 -7.57 -13.50 21.89
CA GLN A 108 -7.72 -13.22 23.32
C GLN A 108 -6.84 -12.04 23.79
N LYS A 109 -5.59 -11.96 23.33
CA LYS A 109 -4.64 -10.92 23.77
C LYS A 109 -4.70 -9.61 22.97
N MET A 110 -5.08 -9.66 21.70
CA MET A 110 -5.05 -8.51 20.79
C MET A 110 -6.44 -7.97 20.44
N GLY A 111 -7.52 -8.74 20.62
CA GLY A 111 -8.88 -8.34 20.24
C GLY A 111 -9.09 -8.16 18.72
N VAL A 112 -8.10 -8.52 17.89
CA VAL A 112 -8.16 -8.38 16.43
C VAL A 112 -8.39 -9.76 15.80
N PRO A 113 -9.48 -9.96 15.05
CA PRO A 113 -9.74 -11.27 14.49
C PRO A 113 -9.09 -11.44 13.11
N LEU A 114 -8.59 -12.65 12.81
CA LEU A 114 -8.28 -13.12 11.45
C LEU A 114 -9.51 -13.17 10.52
N SER A 115 -10.68 -12.75 11.00
CA SER A 115 -11.99 -12.90 10.35
C SER A 115 -12.30 -11.83 9.31
N LEU A 116 -11.48 -10.78 9.13
CA LEU A 116 -11.81 -9.70 8.19
C LEU A 116 -11.99 -10.24 6.76
N TYR A 117 -11.10 -11.12 6.31
CA TYR A 117 -11.19 -11.71 4.97
C TYR A 117 -12.32 -12.74 4.82
N ARG A 118 -12.60 -13.53 5.87
CA ARG A 118 -13.70 -14.51 5.86
C ARG A 118 -15.07 -13.83 5.89
N SER A 119 -15.22 -12.77 6.70
CA SER A 119 -16.46 -12.01 6.85
C SER A 119 -16.81 -11.23 5.58
N VAL A 120 -15.80 -10.60 4.96
CA VAL A 120 -15.96 -9.90 3.66
C VAL A 120 -16.27 -10.89 2.53
N ALA A 121 -15.64 -12.07 2.52
CA ALA A 121 -15.95 -13.08 1.51
C ALA A 121 -17.38 -13.60 1.67
N HIS A 122 -17.84 -13.84 2.90
CA HIS A 122 -19.20 -14.26 3.20
C HIS A 122 -20.24 -13.19 2.81
N SER A 123 -19.99 -11.90 3.09
CA SER A 123 -20.92 -10.82 2.71
C SER A 123 -20.99 -10.57 1.20
N LEU A 124 -19.97 -10.99 0.46
CA LEU A 124 -19.92 -10.91 -1.01
C LEU A 124 -20.34 -12.21 -1.70
N GLY A 125 -20.72 -13.26 -0.96
CA GLY A 125 -21.06 -14.58 -1.52
C GLY A 125 -19.88 -15.33 -2.13
N ILE A 126 -18.65 -14.99 -1.74
CA ILE A 126 -17.41 -15.57 -2.28
C ILE A 126 -16.90 -16.66 -1.34
N THR A 127 -16.62 -17.85 -1.87
CA THR A 127 -16.03 -18.94 -1.10
C THR A 127 -14.57 -18.63 -0.74
N HIS A 128 -14.27 -18.49 0.56
CA HIS A 128 -12.91 -18.25 1.05
C HIS A 128 -12.17 -19.57 1.33
N ARG A 129 -11.09 -19.85 0.57
CA ARG A 129 -10.18 -20.98 0.82
C ARG A 129 -8.78 -20.49 1.24
N PRO A 130 -8.33 -20.74 2.48
CA PRO A 130 -6.99 -20.37 2.92
C PRO A 130 -5.93 -21.35 2.40
N VAL A 131 -4.78 -20.85 1.96
CA VAL A 131 -3.60 -21.65 1.60
C VAL A 131 -2.61 -21.65 2.77
N ASN A 132 -2.28 -22.83 3.30
CA ASN A 132 -1.39 -22.97 4.46
C ASN A 132 0.08 -23.11 4.05
N LEU A 133 0.79 -21.98 3.98
CA LEU A 133 2.18 -21.92 3.57
C LEU A 133 3.16 -22.57 4.57
N SER A 134 2.82 -22.60 5.86
CA SER A 134 3.71 -23.19 6.89
C SER A 134 3.70 -24.72 6.87
N ALA A 135 2.64 -25.33 6.35
CA ALA A 135 2.59 -26.76 6.08
C ALA A 135 3.25 -27.16 4.74
N GLY A 136 3.93 -26.21 4.05
CA GLY A 136 4.48 -26.44 2.72
C GLY A 136 3.43 -26.51 1.60
N ILE A 137 2.15 -26.31 1.92
CA ILE A 137 1.05 -26.37 0.95
C ILE A 137 1.03 -25.07 0.16
N ARG A 138 1.54 -25.12 -1.07
CA ARG A 138 1.61 -23.97 -2.00
C ARG A 138 0.54 -24.01 -3.08
N VAL A 139 -0.17 -25.14 -3.18
CA VAL A 139 -1.18 -25.44 -4.19
C VAL A 139 -2.35 -26.13 -3.51
N ILE A 140 -3.57 -25.63 -3.70
CA ILE A 140 -4.81 -26.33 -3.32
C ILE A 140 -5.58 -26.63 -4.60
N ALA A 141 -6.03 -27.88 -4.76
CA ALA A 141 -6.83 -28.34 -5.90
C ALA A 141 -6.24 -28.01 -7.28
N GLY A 142 -4.90 -27.92 -7.40
CA GLY A 142 -4.19 -27.53 -8.64
C GLY A 142 -4.36 -26.07 -9.09
N ILE A 143 -5.44 -25.41 -8.68
CA ILE A 143 -5.89 -24.11 -9.20
C ILE A 143 -5.44 -22.95 -8.29
N TYR A 144 -5.36 -23.18 -6.98
CA TYR A 144 -4.99 -22.14 -6.01
C TYR A 144 -3.50 -22.20 -5.70
N HIS A 145 -2.69 -21.60 -6.59
CA HIS A 145 -1.23 -21.59 -6.44
C HIS A 145 -0.69 -20.23 -6.01
N ILE A 146 -0.11 -20.16 -4.81
CA ILE A 146 0.45 -18.90 -4.27
C ILE A 146 1.58 -18.32 -5.13
N GLN A 147 2.36 -19.18 -5.80
CA GLN A 147 3.47 -18.72 -6.64
C GLN A 147 2.96 -18.04 -7.91
N ASN A 148 1.80 -18.46 -8.43
CA ASN A 148 1.18 -17.78 -9.57
C ASN A 148 0.75 -16.35 -9.19
N VAL A 149 0.18 -16.18 -7.98
CA VAL A 149 -0.17 -14.87 -7.42
C VAL A 149 1.08 -14.01 -7.20
N ASN A 150 2.11 -14.56 -6.56
CA ASN A 150 3.36 -13.84 -6.29
C ASN A 150 4.11 -13.47 -7.59
N ALA A 151 4.11 -14.35 -8.58
CA ALA A 151 4.69 -14.09 -9.89
C ALA A 151 3.92 -13.00 -10.64
N TYR A 152 2.58 -12.99 -10.54
CA TYR A 152 1.77 -11.91 -11.08
C TYR A 152 2.07 -10.57 -10.38
N ASP A 153 2.05 -10.52 -9.05
CA ASP A 153 2.33 -9.30 -8.29
C ASP A 153 3.75 -8.76 -8.57
N SER A 154 4.73 -9.64 -8.71
CA SER A 154 6.11 -9.25 -9.06
C SER A 154 6.20 -8.64 -10.46
N ARG A 155 5.59 -9.28 -11.47
CA ARG A 155 5.48 -8.72 -12.83
C ARG A 155 4.69 -7.41 -12.82
N LEU A 156 3.67 -7.31 -11.97
CA LEU A 156 2.87 -6.09 -11.77
C LEU A 156 3.74 -4.94 -11.33
N LYS A 157 4.47 -5.13 -10.23
CA LYS A 157 5.42 -4.15 -9.68
C LYS A 157 6.48 -3.74 -10.70
N GLN A 158 7.05 -4.70 -11.45
CA GLN A 158 8.07 -4.40 -12.46
C GLN A 158 7.55 -3.53 -13.61
N TRP A 159 6.34 -3.78 -14.11
CA TRP A 159 5.71 -2.92 -15.13
C TRP A 159 5.32 -1.56 -14.56
N MET A 160 4.78 -1.54 -13.33
CA MET A 160 4.38 -0.30 -12.64
C MET A 160 5.58 0.62 -12.38
N LYS A 161 6.79 0.07 -12.21
CA LYS A 161 8.02 0.89 -12.14
C LYS A 161 8.17 1.82 -13.35
N ARG A 162 7.61 1.50 -14.52
CA ARG A 162 7.69 2.36 -15.72
C ARG A 162 6.86 3.64 -15.59
N PHE A 163 5.87 3.69 -14.70
CA PHE A 163 4.87 4.78 -14.61
C PHE A 163 5.09 5.73 -13.41
N HIS A 164 6.35 6.06 -13.09
CA HIS A 164 6.82 6.84 -11.92
C HIS A 164 5.79 7.83 -11.32
N GLY A 165 4.97 7.39 -10.35
CA GLY A 165 4.12 8.26 -9.53
C GLY A 165 2.68 8.53 -10.00
N VAL A 166 2.19 7.92 -11.09
CA VAL A 166 0.78 8.09 -11.53
C VAL A 166 -0.17 7.21 -10.70
N ALA A 167 -0.46 7.63 -9.46
CA ALA A 167 -1.23 6.84 -8.49
C ALA A 167 -2.77 6.90 -8.67
N GLN A 168 -3.30 7.67 -9.61
CA GLN A 168 -4.74 8.02 -9.60
C GLN A 168 -5.63 7.12 -10.47
N VAL A 169 -5.07 6.26 -11.34
CA VAL A 169 -5.86 5.43 -12.29
C VAL A 169 -5.55 3.93 -12.14
N PHE A 170 -5.30 3.48 -10.91
CA PHE A 170 -4.86 2.11 -10.62
C PHE A 170 -5.86 1.02 -11.08
N LYS A 171 -7.17 1.26 -10.89
CA LYS A 171 -8.20 0.26 -11.16
C LYS A 171 -8.45 0.01 -12.67
N LYS A 172 -8.23 1.02 -13.52
CA LYS A 172 -8.40 0.88 -14.99
C LYS A 172 -7.17 0.24 -15.65
N LEU A 173 -5.97 0.55 -15.15
CA LEU A 173 -4.71 0.06 -15.72
C LEU A 173 -4.45 -1.43 -15.45
N SER A 174 -4.92 -1.97 -14.31
CA SER A 174 -4.75 -3.39 -14.00
C SER A 174 -5.58 -4.32 -14.91
N GLY A 175 -6.81 -3.92 -15.24
CA GLY A 175 -7.64 -4.64 -16.21
C GLY A 175 -7.04 -4.64 -17.61
N LEU A 176 -6.57 -3.47 -18.08
CA LEU A 176 -5.89 -3.33 -19.36
C LEU A 176 -4.60 -4.17 -19.44
N ARG A 177 -3.82 -4.19 -18.36
CA ARG A 177 -2.62 -5.03 -18.32
C ARG A 177 -2.94 -6.52 -18.40
N ARG A 178 -3.97 -6.98 -17.68
CA ARG A 178 -4.40 -8.38 -17.73
C ARG A 178 -4.93 -8.77 -19.11
N TRP A 179 -5.55 -7.83 -19.81
CA TRP A 179 -5.93 -7.96 -21.22
C TRP A 179 -4.71 -8.17 -22.12
N LEU A 180 -3.70 -7.30 -22.00
CA LEU A 180 -2.47 -7.38 -22.78
C LEU A 180 -1.65 -8.65 -22.48
N GLU A 181 -1.59 -9.11 -21.22
CA GLU A 181 -0.93 -10.37 -20.86
C GLU A 181 -1.65 -11.60 -21.41
N ARG A 182 -2.98 -11.55 -21.54
CA ARG A 182 -3.78 -12.66 -22.05
C ARG A 182 -3.72 -12.79 -23.56
N TRP A 183 -3.73 -11.66 -24.28
CA TRP A 183 -3.85 -11.66 -25.74
C TRP A 183 -2.56 -11.33 -26.47
N GLY A 184 -1.62 -10.61 -25.84
CA GLY A 184 -0.33 -10.29 -26.42
C GLY A 184 -0.44 -9.76 -27.85
N GLU A 185 0.28 -10.41 -28.77
CA GLU A 185 0.29 -10.09 -30.21
C GLU A 185 -1.01 -10.48 -30.94
N HIS A 186 -1.85 -11.34 -30.35
CA HIS A 186 -3.15 -11.74 -30.90
C HIS A 186 -4.28 -10.79 -30.51
N ASN A 187 -3.97 -9.66 -29.88
CA ASN A 187 -4.96 -8.66 -29.51
C ASN A 187 -5.50 -7.97 -30.77
N SER A 188 -6.79 -8.15 -31.06
CA SER A 188 -7.50 -7.50 -32.16
C SER A 188 -8.84 -6.93 -31.68
N PRO A 189 -9.41 -5.93 -32.37
CA PRO A 189 -10.70 -5.36 -32.00
C PRO A 189 -11.83 -6.40 -31.91
N ILE A 190 -11.79 -7.45 -32.74
CA ILE A 190 -12.80 -8.51 -32.73
C ILE A 190 -12.71 -9.40 -31.49
N VAL A 191 -11.50 -9.69 -31.02
CA VAL A 191 -11.25 -10.37 -29.73
C VAL A 191 -11.74 -9.50 -28.57
N GLY A 192 -11.44 -8.20 -28.61
CA GLY A 192 -11.97 -7.20 -27.67
C GLY A 192 -13.50 -7.26 -27.54
N LEU A 193 -14.19 -7.25 -28.68
CA LEU A 193 -15.64 -7.27 -28.74
C LEU A 193 -16.22 -8.63 -28.27
N GLN A 194 -15.61 -9.75 -28.68
CA GLN A 194 -16.04 -11.09 -28.26
C GLN A 194 -15.92 -11.30 -26.75
N ALA A 195 -14.82 -10.86 -26.13
CA ALA A 195 -14.65 -10.93 -24.68
C ALA A 195 -15.62 -10.01 -23.92
N ALA A 196 -15.85 -8.80 -24.42
CA ALA A 196 -16.80 -7.85 -23.81
C ALA A 196 -18.25 -8.36 -23.85
N LEU A 197 -18.60 -9.08 -24.93
CA LEU A 197 -19.89 -9.75 -25.09
C LEU A 197 -20.00 -11.06 -24.29
N GLY A 198 -18.97 -11.44 -23.52
CA GLY A 198 -18.96 -12.68 -22.74
C GLY A 198 -19.00 -13.95 -23.59
N ARG A 199 -18.67 -13.86 -24.89
CA ARG A 199 -18.72 -14.99 -25.84
C ARG A 199 -17.52 -15.93 -25.71
N GLU A 200 -16.61 -15.63 -24.80
CA GLU A 200 -15.48 -16.49 -24.47
C GLU A 200 -15.77 -17.35 -23.23
N ASN A 201 -16.23 -18.58 -23.49
CA ASN A 201 -16.39 -19.62 -22.46
C ASN A 201 -15.04 -20.25 -22.10
N GLN A 202 -14.09 -19.46 -21.59
CA GLN A 202 -12.82 -19.98 -21.06
C GLN A 202 -12.38 -19.29 -19.75
N PHE A 203 -13.32 -18.93 -18.88
CA PHE A 203 -12.99 -19.02 -17.46
C PHE A 203 -12.77 -20.51 -17.18
N GLN A 204 -11.49 -20.90 -17.04
CA GLN A 204 -11.01 -22.27 -16.80
C GLN A 204 -12.14 -23.23 -16.45
N LEU A 205 -12.54 -24.05 -17.44
CA LEU A 205 -13.52 -25.11 -17.27
C LEU A 205 -13.17 -25.87 -15.98
N LEU A 206 -14.07 -25.82 -15.01
CA LEU A 206 -14.06 -26.71 -13.87
C LEU A 206 -14.13 -28.12 -14.46
N MET A 207 -13.00 -28.81 -14.57
CA MET A 207 -13.03 -30.23 -14.91
C MET A 207 -13.77 -30.93 -13.78
N GLN A 208 -14.99 -31.37 -14.11
CA GLN A 208 -15.78 -32.27 -13.30
C GLN A 208 -15.01 -33.59 -13.21
N THR A 209 -14.56 -33.94 -12.02
CA THR A 209 -14.24 -35.30 -11.58
C THR A 209 -14.73 -35.44 -10.16
#